data_AF-A0A7R9R1M1-F1
#
_entry.id   AF-A0A7R9R1M1-F1
#
_cell.length_a   1.000
_cell.length_b   1.000
_cell.length_c   1.000
_cell.angle_alpha   90.00
_cell.angle_beta   90.00
_cell.angle_gamma   90.00
#
_symmetry.space_group_name_H-M   'P 1'
#
loop_
_entity.id
_entity.type
_entity.pdbx_description
1 polymer ?
#
loop_
_entity_poly.entity_id
_entity_poly.type
_entity_poly.pdbx_seq_one_letter_code
_entity_poly.pdbx_strand_id
1 'polypeptide(L)'
;ITFIFLSIEGKIYFVTNDEKEELCLTSECVRVAATILERIDTSVDPCHDFYMFSCGNFIRNNPVPDDHYLKNLLQEIQDERVTEKL
;
A
#
# COMPACT_ATOMS: atom_id res chain seq x y z
N ILE A 1 2.56 -8.21 19.21
CA ILE A 1 3.90 -8.85 19.24
C ILE A 1 3.72 -10.33 19.46
N THR A 2 4.29 -11.12 18.56
CA THR A 2 4.46 -12.56 18.71
C THR A 2 5.13 -12.84 20.06
N PHE A 3 4.38 -13.38 21.01
CA PHE A 3 4.95 -13.92 22.24
C PHE A 3 5.52 -15.28 21.92
N ILE A 4 6.79 -15.27 21.48
CA ILE A 4 7.68 -16.39 21.72
C ILE A 4 7.71 -16.58 23.24
N PHE A 5 6.96 -17.56 23.73
CA PHE A 5 6.98 -17.97 25.13
C PHE A 5 8.30 -18.70 25.40
N LEU A 6 9.37 -17.95 25.67
CA LEU A 6 10.50 -18.49 26.39
C LEU A 6 10.19 -18.46 27.89
N SER A 7 9.92 -19.66 28.42
CA SER A 7 10.22 -20.10 29.78
C SER A 7 9.30 -19.67 30.94
N ILE A 8 8.23 -20.46 31.10
CA ILE A 8 7.81 -21.24 32.30
C ILE A 8 7.53 -20.53 33.65
N GLU A 9 7.84 -19.26 33.87
CA GLU A 9 7.53 -18.62 35.16
C GLU A 9 6.53 -17.49 35.02
N GLY A 10 5.27 -17.85 34.77
CA GLY A 10 4.09 -17.13 35.30
C GLY A 10 4.01 -15.62 35.13
N LYS A 11 4.76 -15.01 34.20
CA LYS A 11 4.72 -13.58 33.89
C LYS A 11 4.54 -13.37 32.40
N ILE A 12 3.47 -12.66 32.11
CA ILE A 12 2.97 -12.34 30.78
C ILE A 12 3.77 -11.17 30.22
N TYR A 13 4.08 -11.21 28.93
CA TYR A 13 4.26 -9.99 28.17
C TYR A 13 3.05 -9.88 27.25
N PHE A 14 2.24 -8.81 27.43
CA PHE A 14 1.36 -8.33 26.39
C PHE A 14 2.06 -7.13 25.79
N VAL A 15 2.22 -7.11 24.49
CA VAL A 15 2.58 -5.90 23.78
C VAL A 15 1.34 -5.58 22.99
N THR A 16 0.50 -4.84 23.68
CA THR A 16 -0.42 -3.92 23.06
C THR A 16 0.40 -2.66 22.79
N ASN A 17 0.85 -2.47 21.55
CA ASN A 17 1.00 -1.11 21.07
C ASN A 17 -0.42 -0.59 20.88
N ASP A 18 -1.06 -0.20 21.99
CA ASP A 18 -2.27 0.61 21.97
C ASP A 18 -1.82 2.07 22.15
N GLU A 19 -0.99 2.53 21.20
CA GLU A 19 -1.23 3.88 20.75
C GLU A 19 -2.54 3.74 19.99
N LYS A 20 -3.65 4.24 20.55
CA LYS A 20 -4.81 4.60 19.72
C LYS A 20 -4.31 5.67 18.76
N GLU A 21 -3.65 5.28 17.69
CA GLU A 21 -3.58 6.08 16.48
C GLU A 21 -5.04 6.29 16.11
N GLU A 22 -5.55 7.49 16.33
CA GLU A 22 -6.86 7.89 15.86
C GLU A 22 -6.85 7.67 14.36
N LEU A 23 -7.53 6.62 13.90
CA LEU A 23 -7.61 6.29 12.49
C LEU A 23 -8.15 7.51 11.75
N CYS A 24 -7.44 7.96 10.72
CA CYS A 24 -7.92 9.05 9.89
C CYS A 24 -9.13 8.56 9.07
N LEU A 25 -10.33 8.99 9.46
CA LEU A 25 -11.58 8.66 8.79
C LEU A 25 -12.15 9.83 7.99
N THR A 26 -11.33 10.84 7.69
CA THR A 26 -11.74 11.89 6.76
C THR A 26 -11.93 11.30 5.36
N SER A 27 -12.76 11.95 4.54
CA SER A 27 -13.01 11.53 3.15
C SER A 27 -11.71 11.35 2.35
N GLU A 28 -10.74 12.22 2.57
CA GLU A 28 -9.45 12.22 1.90
C GLU A 28 -8.64 10.98 2.26
N CYS A 29 -8.57 10.65 3.55
CA CYS A 29 -7.84 9.49 4.04
C CYS A 29 -8.46 8.19 3.52
N VAL A 30 -9.78 8.05 3.58
CA VAL A 30 -10.48 6.86 3.08
C VAL A 30 -10.26 6.70 1.58
N ARG A 31 -10.34 7.79 0.81
CA ARG A 31 -10.11 7.76 -0.64
C ARG A 31 -8.68 7.34 -0.98
N VAL A 32 -7.68 7.94 -0.33
CA VAL A 32 -6.27 7.61 -0.56
C VAL A 32 -5.97 6.17 -0.16
N ALA A 33 -6.50 5.71 0.98
CA ALA A 33 -6.34 4.32 1.41
C ALA A 33 -6.93 3.33 0.40
N ALA A 34 -8.11 3.62 -0.16
CA ALA A 34 -8.70 2.80 -1.21
C ALA A 34 -7.81 2.75 -2.47
N THR A 35 -7.31 3.90 -2.93
CA THR A 35 -6.39 3.96 -4.08
C THR A 35 -5.10 3.19 -3.84
N ILE A 36 -4.56 3.20 -2.61
CA ILE A 36 -3.38 2.37 -2.26
C ILE A 36 -3.73 0.89 -2.37
N LEU A 37 -4.84 0.46 -1.77
CA LEU A 37 -5.26 -0.95 -1.77
C LEU A 37 -5.50 -1.50 -3.17
N GLU A 38 -5.99 -0.67 -4.10
CA GLU A 38 -6.15 -1.04 -5.52
C GLU A 38 -4.83 -1.26 -6.25
N ARG A 39 -3.73 -0.64 -5.79
CA ARG A 39 -2.42 -0.64 -6.48
C ARG A 39 -1.44 -1.67 -5.93
N ILE A 40 -1.55 -2.01 -4.65
CA ILE A 40 -0.69 -3.03 -4.00
C ILE A 40 -1.13 -4.45 -4.36
N ASP A 41 -0.19 -5.39 -4.39
CA ASP A 41 -0.42 -6.82 -4.56
C ASP A 41 -0.13 -7.56 -3.25
N THR A 42 -1.17 -7.87 -2.49
CA THR A 42 -1.04 -8.57 -1.21
C THR A 42 -0.72 -10.07 -1.33
N SER A 43 -0.65 -10.62 -2.56
CA SER A 43 -0.20 -11.99 -2.79
C SER A 43 1.32 -12.14 -2.74
N VAL A 44 2.05 -11.03 -2.83
CA VAL A 44 3.51 -10.99 -2.80
C VAL A 44 3.98 -10.70 -1.37
N ASP A 45 4.95 -11.46 -0.87
CA ASP A 45 5.56 -11.16 0.42
C ASP A 45 6.46 -9.90 0.31
N PRO A 46 6.18 -8.82 1.06
CA PRO A 46 6.98 -7.60 1.02
C PRO A 46 8.43 -7.78 1.44
N CYS A 47 8.75 -8.82 2.23
CA CYS A 47 10.13 -9.14 2.61
C CYS A 47 10.94 -9.77 1.46
N HIS A 48 10.26 -10.29 0.45
CA HIS A 48 10.89 -10.91 -0.72
C HIS A 48 10.94 -9.97 -1.92
N ASP A 49 9.84 -9.28 -2.23
CA ASP A 49 9.76 -8.31 -3.32
C ASP A 49 8.80 -7.16 -2.97
N PHE A 50 9.34 -6.15 -2.29
CA PHE A 50 8.55 -4.97 -1.91
C PHE A 50 8.06 -4.18 -3.14
N TYR A 51 8.75 -4.24 -4.27
CA TYR A 51 8.33 -3.54 -5.48
C TYR A 51 7.07 -4.17 -6.06
N MET A 52 7.05 -5.50 -6.19
CA MET A 52 5.86 -6.21 -6.65
C MET A 52 4.73 -6.17 -5.62
N PHE A 53 5.03 -6.19 -4.32
CA PHE A 53 4.02 -5.95 -3.30
C PHE A 53 3.40 -4.55 -3.42
N SER A 54 4.20 -3.50 -3.56
CA SER A 54 3.69 -2.12 -3.56
C SER A 54 3.08 -1.66 -4.89
N CYS A 55 3.52 -2.23 -6.02
CA CYS A 55 3.13 -1.78 -7.37
C CYS A 55 2.55 -2.88 -8.27
N GLY A 56 2.50 -4.14 -7.83
CA GLY A 56 2.17 -5.28 -8.70
C GLY A 56 0.80 -5.19 -9.36
N ASN A 57 -0.22 -4.74 -8.62
CA ASN A 57 -1.55 -4.48 -9.20
C ASN A 57 -1.54 -3.26 -10.13
N PHE A 58 -0.82 -2.19 -9.78
CA PHE A 58 -0.67 -1.03 -10.66
C PHE A 58 -0.11 -1.44 -12.02
N ILE A 59 0.97 -2.21 -12.06
CA ILE A 59 1.63 -2.66 -13.30
C ILE A 59 0.68 -3.51 -14.15
N ARG A 60 -0.06 -4.45 -13.53
CA ARG A 60 -1.02 -5.30 -14.24
C ARG A 60 -2.18 -4.51 -14.85
N ASN A 61 -2.66 -3.49 -14.15
CA ASN A 61 -3.79 -2.68 -14.59
C ASN A 61 -3.38 -1.52 -15.50
N ASN A 62 -2.08 -1.22 -15.60
CA ASN A 62 -1.53 -0.12 -16.39
C ASN A 62 -0.42 -0.60 -17.33
N PRO A 63 -0.74 -1.41 -18.35
CA PRO A 63 0.24 -1.78 -19.37
C PRO A 63 0.76 -0.53 -20.08
N VAL A 64 2.04 -0.57 -20.47
CA VAL A 64 2.67 0.50 -21.24
C VAL A 64 2.06 0.51 -22.65
N PRO A 65 1.47 1.62 -23.10
CA PRO A 65 0.95 1.74 -24.46
C PRO A 65 2.08 1.74 -25.51
N ASP A 66 1.77 1.41 -26.75
CA ASP A 66 2.77 1.26 -27.83
C ASP A 66 3.55 2.55 -28.15
N ASP A 67 2.99 3.72 -27.83
CA ASP A 67 3.58 5.05 -28.04
C ASP A 67 4.43 5.53 -26.86
N HIS A 68 4.55 4.72 -25.79
CA HIS A 68 5.31 5.04 -24.60
C HIS A 68 6.34 3.95 -24.27
N TYR A 69 7.46 4.35 -23.68
CA TYR A 69 8.50 3.42 -23.22
C TYR A 69 8.35 3.03 -21.75
N LEU A 70 7.62 3.84 -20.98
CA LEU A 70 7.36 3.64 -19.56
C LEU A 70 5.98 4.21 -19.25
N LYS A 71 5.29 3.57 -18.32
CA LYS A 71 4.11 4.11 -17.65
C LYS A 71 4.36 4.11 -16.14
N ASN A 72 4.35 5.28 -15.54
CA ASN A 72 4.53 5.47 -14.10
C ASN A 72 3.46 6.40 -13.52
N LEU A 73 3.45 6.54 -12.20
CA LEU A 73 2.52 7.41 -11.49
C LEU A 73 2.58 8.87 -11.96
N LEU A 74 3.77 9.39 -12.29
CA LEU A 74 3.91 10.78 -12.70
C LEU A 74 3.20 11.05 -14.02
N GLN A 75 3.23 10.10 -14.95
CA GLN A 75 2.52 10.20 -16.23
C GLN A 75 1.01 10.15 -16.01
N GLU A 76 0.51 9.23 -15.18
CA GLU A 76 -0.92 9.18 -14.81
C GLU A 76 -1.42 10.52 -14.25
N ILE A 77 -0.66 11.12 -13.32
CA ILE A 77 -1.00 12.43 -12.75
C ILE A 77 -0.95 13.54 -13.81
N GLN A 78 -0.03 13.47 -14.78
CA GLN A 78 0.04 14.44 -15.87
C GLN A 78 -1.15 14.32 -16.80
N ASP A 79 -1.56 13.10 -17.13
CA ASP A 79 -2.70 12.80 -18.00
C ASP A 79 -4.02 13.26 -17.35
N GLU A 80 -4.19 13.04 -16.04
CA GLU A 80 -5.34 13.55 -15.27
C GLU A 80 -5.39 15.09 -15.29
N ARG A 81 -4.26 15.76 -15.07
CA ARG A 81 -4.18 17.24 -15.11
C ARG A 81 -4.43 17.82 -16.50
N VAL A 82 -4.09 17.09 -17.56
CA VAL A 82 -4.41 17.48 -18.94
C VAL A 82 -5.91 17.33 -19.19
N THR A 83 -6.52 16.25 -18.69
CA THR A 83 -7.95 15.98 -18.82
C THR A 83 -8.80 17.01 -18.06
N GLU A 84 -8.36 17.49 -16.90
CA GLU A 84 -9.06 18.55 -16.13
C GLU A 84 -8.98 19.94 -16.81
N LYS A 85 -8.06 20.12 -17.77
CA LYS A 85 -7.91 21.35 -18.55
C LYS A 85 -8.66 21.35 -19.89
N LEU A 86 -9.23 20.21 -20.28
CA LEU A 86 -10.04 20.04 -21.49
C LEU A 86 -11.54 20.09 -21.16
#